data_AF-A0A2S5LL14-F1
#
_entry.id   AF-A0A2S5LL14-F1
#
_cell.length_a   1.000
_cell.length_b   1.000
_cell.length_c   1.000
_cell.angle_alpha   90.00
_cell.angle_beta   90.00
_cell.angle_gamma   90.00
#
_symmetry.space_group_name_H-M   'P 1'
#
loop_
_entity.id
_entity.type
_entity.pdbx_description
1 polymer ?
#
loop_
_entity_poly.entity_id
_entity_poly.type
_entity_poly.pdbx_seq_one_letter_code
_entity_poly.pdbx_strand_id
1 'polypeptide(L)'
;TYEALSRLLGVSVDQLNLEERLPDLPKTITELQPFEKAAFEQRLDLQTIRLETDALAKQLGLTRTTRFINVLEIGPARVLEGRRGDPYKKGVELSFEIPIFDWGTARVARAESIYMQSVNRAAQVAVNAQSEIREAYNTYRTNYDITKHIRDEIVPLRKKILQENQLRYNGMLTSPFELFGDARAQVTSVKSYIDSLREFWVADSTLQMTLIGNENMMEGN
;
A
#
# COMPACT_ATOMS: atom_id res chain seq x y z
N THR A 1 22.02 6.47 -0.07
CA THR A 1 23.39 6.68 -0.59
C THR A 1 23.77 5.48 -1.43
N TYR A 2 24.70 5.61 -2.39
CA TYR A 2 25.17 4.49 -3.21
C TYR A 2 25.67 3.31 -2.35
N GLU A 3 26.32 3.59 -1.23
CA GLU A 3 26.75 2.59 -0.24
C GLU A 3 25.61 1.79 0.39
N ALA A 4 24.48 2.44 0.69
CA ALA A 4 23.31 1.75 1.24
C ALA A 4 22.70 0.80 0.20
N LEU A 5 22.65 1.22 -1.07
CA LEU A 5 22.16 0.40 -2.17
C LEU A 5 23.11 -0.78 -2.47
N SER A 6 24.42 -0.54 -2.45
CA SER A 6 25.45 -1.57 -2.58
C SER A 6 25.28 -2.67 -1.53
N ARG A 7 25.03 -2.28 -0.27
CA ARG A 7 24.77 -3.23 0.82
C ARG A 7 23.49 -4.06 0.60
N LEU A 8 22.43 -3.42 0.13
CA LEU A 8 21.15 -4.10 -0.14
C LEU A 8 21.24 -5.09 -1.31
N LEU A 9 21.98 -4.72 -2.37
CA LEU A 9 22.13 -5.55 -3.57
C LEU A 9 23.27 -6.58 -3.47
N GLY A 10 24.18 -6.44 -2.51
CA GLY A 10 25.37 -7.28 -2.39
C GLY A 10 26.38 -7.06 -3.53
N VAL A 11 26.35 -5.90 -4.18
CA VAL A 11 27.14 -5.57 -5.37
C VAL A 11 27.96 -4.31 -5.08
N SER A 12 29.23 -4.27 -5.51
CA SER A 12 30.10 -3.10 -5.33
C SER A 12 29.58 -1.88 -6.09
N VAL A 13 29.81 -0.67 -5.57
CA VAL A 13 29.35 0.59 -6.19
C VAL A 13 29.82 0.73 -7.65
N ASP A 14 31.03 0.26 -7.98
CA ASP A 14 31.60 0.35 -9.34
C ASP A 14 30.85 -0.48 -10.40
N GLN A 15 30.01 -1.43 -9.96
CA GLN A 15 29.20 -2.29 -10.83
C GLN A 15 27.75 -1.81 -10.93
N LEU A 16 27.35 -0.78 -10.19
CA LEU A 16 26.00 -0.24 -10.23
C LEU A 16 25.85 0.73 -11.40
N ASN A 17 25.02 0.37 -12.38
CA ASN A 17 24.60 1.26 -13.44
C ASN A 17 23.15 1.70 -13.17
N LEU A 18 22.95 2.95 -12.76
CA LEU A 18 21.63 3.52 -12.46
C LEU A 18 21.21 4.48 -13.57
N GLU A 19 19.91 4.56 -13.87
CA GLU A 19 19.42 5.61 -14.75
C GLU A 19 19.67 7.01 -14.15
N GLU A 20 19.97 7.97 -15.04
CA GLU A 20 20.28 9.36 -14.65
C GLU A 20 19.09 10.10 -14.01
N ARG A 21 17.86 9.63 -14.23
CA ARG A 21 16.65 10.28 -13.72
C ARG A 21 15.58 9.26 -13.35
N LEU A 22 14.72 9.68 -12.42
CA LEU A 22 13.52 8.94 -12.05
C LEU A 22 12.58 8.77 -13.26
N PRO A 23 11.85 7.64 -13.36
CA PRO A 23 10.81 7.47 -14.35
C PRO A 23 9.70 8.52 -14.20
N ASP A 24 9.10 8.90 -15.31
CA ASP A 24 7.99 9.85 -15.33
C ASP A 24 6.75 9.26 -14.64
N LEU A 25 5.92 10.15 -14.05
CA LEU A 25 4.66 9.75 -13.42
C LEU A 25 3.79 8.96 -14.42
N PRO A 26 3.27 7.76 -14.06
CA PRO A 26 2.44 6.97 -14.94
C PRO A 26 1.19 7.75 -15.40
N LYS A 27 0.66 7.40 -16.58
CA LYS A 27 -0.50 8.11 -17.16
C LYS A 27 -1.81 7.78 -16.46
N THR A 28 -1.89 6.59 -15.88
CA THR A 28 -3.06 6.01 -15.24
C THR A 28 -2.62 5.23 -14.02
N ILE A 29 -3.49 5.14 -13.04
CA ILE A 29 -3.28 4.26 -11.89
C ILE A 29 -4.28 3.10 -11.92
N THR A 30 -3.87 1.98 -11.36
CA THR A 30 -4.74 0.83 -11.09
C THR A 30 -5.63 1.14 -9.88
N GLU A 31 -6.87 0.64 -9.91
CA GLU A 31 -7.77 0.74 -8.76
C GLU A 31 -7.32 -0.18 -7.59
N LEU A 32 -7.95 -0.07 -6.43
CA LEU A 32 -7.61 -0.82 -5.22
C LEU A 32 -7.86 -2.33 -5.35
N GLN A 33 -8.91 -2.72 -6.08
CA GLN A 33 -9.47 -4.08 -6.05
C GLN A 33 -8.49 -5.14 -6.60
N PRO A 34 -7.75 -4.90 -7.69
CA PRO A 34 -6.70 -5.83 -8.13
C PRO A 34 -5.61 -6.05 -7.07
N PHE A 35 -5.25 -5.01 -6.32
CA PHE A 35 -4.24 -5.11 -5.25
C PHE A 35 -4.74 -5.94 -4.07
N GLU A 36 -5.96 -5.68 -3.61
CA GLU A 36 -6.57 -6.50 -2.55
C GLU A 36 -6.63 -7.98 -2.97
N LYS A 37 -7.10 -8.28 -4.18
CA LYS A 37 -7.15 -9.68 -4.68
C LYS A 37 -5.78 -10.34 -4.72
N ALA A 38 -4.79 -9.68 -5.31
CA ALA A 38 -3.44 -10.23 -5.42
C ALA A 38 -2.81 -10.51 -4.05
N ALA A 39 -3.02 -9.61 -3.08
CA ALA A 39 -2.50 -9.80 -1.73
C ALA A 39 -3.17 -10.98 -1.02
N PHE A 40 -4.50 -11.12 -1.09
CA PHE A 40 -5.18 -12.26 -0.44
C PHE A 40 -4.75 -13.63 -0.99
N GLU A 41 -4.27 -13.68 -2.23
CA GLU A 41 -3.73 -14.89 -2.85
C GLU A 41 -2.25 -15.15 -2.49
N GLN A 42 -1.43 -14.10 -2.45
CA GLN A 42 0.04 -14.23 -2.48
C GLN A 42 0.75 -13.84 -1.19
N ARG A 43 0.07 -13.12 -0.28
CA ARG A 43 0.71 -12.53 0.89
C ARG A 43 1.15 -13.61 1.88
N LEU A 44 2.42 -13.53 2.29
CA LEU A 44 3.12 -14.59 3.00
C LEU A 44 2.61 -14.80 4.44
N ASP A 45 2.17 -13.74 5.12
CA ASP A 45 1.59 -13.83 6.46
C ASP A 45 0.27 -14.61 6.47
N LEU A 46 -0.61 -14.37 5.48
CA LEU A 46 -1.86 -15.09 5.28
C LEU A 46 -1.63 -16.56 4.95
N GLN A 47 -0.63 -16.84 4.10
CA GLN A 47 -0.24 -18.22 3.80
C GLN A 47 0.32 -18.92 5.04
N THR A 48 1.16 -18.23 5.82
CA THR A 48 1.75 -18.77 7.05
C THR A 48 0.68 -19.11 8.07
N ILE A 49 -0.23 -18.18 8.39
CA ILE A 49 -1.27 -18.43 9.40
C ILE A 49 -2.28 -19.50 8.97
N ARG A 50 -2.52 -19.65 7.66
CA ARG A 50 -3.32 -20.75 7.11
C ARG A 50 -2.64 -22.09 7.36
N LEU A 51 -1.35 -22.19 7.00
CA LEU A 51 -0.56 -23.41 7.22
C LEU A 51 -0.40 -23.76 8.70
N GLU A 52 -0.21 -22.77 9.56
CA GLU A 52 -0.16 -22.94 11.02
C GLU A 52 -1.49 -23.48 11.56
N THR A 53 -2.62 -22.92 11.12
CA THR A 53 -3.96 -23.36 11.55
C THR A 53 -4.25 -24.78 11.06
N ASP A 54 -3.88 -25.12 9.82
CA ASP A 54 -4.03 -26.46 9.27
C ASP A 54 -3.13 -27.49 9.99
N ALA A 55 -1.89 -27.11 10.33
CA ALA A 55 -0.98 -27.96 11.09
C ALA A 55 -1.49 -28.20 12.52
N LEU A 56 -2.02 -27.16 13.15
CA LEU A 56 -2.63 -27.24 14.48
C LEU A 56 -3.86 -28.15 14.47
N ALA A 57 -4.70 -28.10 13.42
CA ALA A 57 -5.81 -29.03 13.25
C ALA A 57 -5.34 -30.49 13.22
N LYS A 58 -4.31 -30.78 12.42
CA LYS A 58 -3.70 -32.12 12.32
C LYS A 58 -3.12 -32.59 13.65
N GLN A 59 -2.41 -31.71 14.37
CA GLN A 59 -1.84 -32.02 15.68
C GLN A 59 -2.90 -32.35 16.73
N LEU A 60 -4.06 -31.68 16.66
CA LEU A 60 -5.21 -31.93 17.53
C LEU A 60 -6.07 -33.14 17.10
N GLY A 61 -5.69 -33.83 16.02
CA GLY A 61 -6.43 -34.98 15.48
C GLY A 61 -7.76 -34.61 14.80
N LEU A 62 -7.94 -33.34 14.45
CA LEU A 62 -9.12 -32.83 13.75
C LEU A 62 -8.99 -33.21 12.27
N THR A 63 -9.64 -34.30 11.87
CA THR A 63 -9.46 -34.92 10.54
C THR A 63 -10.67 -34.78 9.63
N ARG A 64 -11.86 -34.50 10.18
CA ARG A 64 -13.10 -34.33 9.40
C ARG A 64 -13.44 -32.86 9.23
N THR A 65 -12.97 -32.27 8.14
CA THR A 65 -13.42 -30.93 7.73
C THR A 65 -14.89 -31.01 7.34
N THR A 66 -15.75 -30.25 8.03
CA THR A 66 -17.19 -30.20 7.74
C THR A 66 -17.56 -29.04 6.85
N ARG A 67 -16.83 -27.92 6.93
CA ARG A 67 -17.12 -26.69 6.18
C ARG A 67 -15.89 -25.79 6.12
N PHE A 68 -15.83 -24.90 5.12
CA PHE A 68 -14.93 -23.76 5.08
C PHE A 68 -15.68 -22.50 5.51
N ILE A 69 -15.08 -21.68 6.37
CA ILE A 69 -15.64 -20.40 6.80
C ILE A 69 -14.80 -19.25 6.25
N ASN A 70 -15.45 -18.24 5.68
CA ASN A 70 -14.77 -16.99 5.38
C ASN A 70 -14.52 -16.23 6.67
N VAL A 71 -13.26 -16.13 7.07
CA VAL A 71 -12.92 -15.55 8.37
C VAL A 71 -12.98 -14.02 8.34
N LEU A 72 -12.95 -13.39 7.16
CA LEU A 72 -13.23 -11.95 7.00
C LEU A 72 -14.66 -11.58 7.40
N GLU A 73 -15.61 -12.52 7.27
CA GLU A 73 -17.01 -12.32 7.70
C GLU A 73 -17.21 -12.63 9.19
N ILE A 74 -16.23 -13.27 9.83
CA ILE A 74 -16.25 -13.66 11.23
C ILE A 74 -15.46 -12.60 12.02
N GLY A 75 -16.03 -11.40 12.11
CA GLY A 75 -15.51 -10.32 12.95
C GLY A 75 -16.55 -9.84 13.96
N PRO A 76 -16.18 -9.56 15.23
CA PRO A 76 -17.07 -8.87 16.19
C PRO A 76 -17.42 -7.44 15.74
N ALA A 77 -16.74 -6.95 14.71
CA ALA A 77 -16.88 -5.61 14.17
C ALA A 77 -17.78 -5.62 12.92
N ARG A 78 -19.10 -5.69 13.14
CA ARG A 78 -20.01 -4.93 12.28
C ARG A 78 -19.68 -3.45 12.50
N VAL A 79 -18.58 -2.96 11.92
CA VAL A 79 -18.31 -1.52 11.95
C VAL A 79 -19.32 -0.91 10.98
N LEU A 80 -20.35 -0.30 11.57
CA LEU A 80 -21.16 0.70 10.91
C LEU A 80 -20.21 1.87 10.56
N GLU A 81 -19.50 1.80 9.44
CA GLU A 81 -18.97 2.99 8.79
C GLU A 81 -20.16 3.72 8.13
N GLY A 82 -20.97 4.38 8.96
CA GLY A 82 -22.14 5.11 8.48
C GLY A 82 -23.10 5.52 9.60
N ARG A 83 -23.89 6.56 9.34
CA ARG A 83 -25.02 6.91 10.21
C ARG A 83 -26.01 5.76 10.19
N ARG A 84 -26.77 5.58 11.28
CA ARG A 84 -27.83 4.56 11.43
C ARG A 84 -28.80 4.63 10.23
N GLY A 85 -28.57 3.82 9.20
CA GLY A 85 -29.34 3.84 7.94
C GLY A 85 -28.53 3.77 6.64
N ASP A 86 -27.19 3.90 6.67
CA ASP A 86 -26.40 3.74 5.44
C ASP A 86 -26.46 2.28 4.94
N PRO A 87 -26.66 2.05 3.63
CA PRO A 87 -26.68 0.71 3.07
C PRO A 87 -25.33 0.04 3.31
N TYR A 88 -25.33 -1.26 3.62
CA TYR A 88 -24.12 -2.07 3.64
C TYR A 88 -23.39 -1.84 2.32
N LYS A 89 -22.20 -1.23 2.36
CA LYS A 89 -21.34 -1.21 1.19
C LYS A 89 -21.12 -2.67 0.83
N LYS A 90 -21.56 -3.06 -0.36
CA LYS A 90 -21.26 -4.37 -0.95
C LYS A 90 -19.74 -4.45 -1.08
N GLY A 91 -19.07 -4.86 -0.02
CA GLY A 91 -17.68 -5.28 -0.08
C GLY A 91 -17.61 -6.39 -1.10
N VAL A 92 -16.75 -6.21 -2.10
CA VAL A 92 -16.37 -7.30 -3.00
C VAL A 92 -15.95 -8.47 -2.11
N GLU A 93 -16.47 -9.66 -2.42
CA GLU A 93 -16.31 -10.88 -1.64
C GLU A 93 -14.84 -11.32 -1.67
N LEU A 94 -14.01 -10.75 -0.79
CA LEU A 94 -12.70 -11.27 -0.45
C LEU A 94 -12.95 -12.44 0.51
N SER A 95 -12.55 -13.64 0.11
CA SER A 95 -12.69 -14.83 0.93
C SER A 95 -11.33 -15.31 1.43
N PHE A 96 -11.17 -15.37 2.75
CA PHE A 96 -10.07 -16.07 3.41
C PHE A 96 -10.66 -17.24 4.17
N GLU A 97 -10.58 -18.41 3.54
CA GLU A 97 -11.30 -19.60 3.98
C GLU A 97 -10.44 -20.47 4.90
N ILE A 98 -10.97 -20.77 6.08
CA ILE A 98 -10.37 -21.72 7.02
C ILE A 98 -11.36 -22.87 7.26
N PRO A 99 -10.88 -24.13 7.32
CA PRO A 99 -11.75 -25.26 7.64
C PRO A 99 -12.32 -25.16 9.07
N ILE A 100 -13.51 -25.71 9.29
CA ILE A 100 -14.02 -26.09 10.62
C ILE A 100 -14.27 -27.59 10.66
N PHE A 101 -14.17 -28.19 11.85
CA PHE A 101 -14.18 -29.63 12.05
C PHE A 101 -15.34 -30.04 12.97
N ASP A 102 -15.95 -31.21 12.76
CA ASP A 102 -16.98 -31.75 13.67
C ASP A 102 -16.33 -32.35 14.93
N TRP A 103 -16.85 -32.00 16.10
CA TRP A 103 -16.25 -32.33 17.39
C TRP A 103 -17.07 -33.43 18.11
N GLY A 104 -16.50 -34.62 18.27
CA GLY A 104 -17.06 -35.67 19.12
C GLY A 104 -16.96 -35.36 20.64
N THR A 105 -17.56 -36.22 21.47
CA THR A 105 -17.78 -36.07 22.94
C THR A 105 -16.64 -35.42 23.76
N ALA A 106 -17.02 -34.57 24.73
CA ALA A 106 -16.39 -34.04 25.97
C ALA A 106 -14.84 -33.93 26.14
N ARG A 107 -14.02 -34.82 25.58
CA ARG A 107 -12.55 -34.80 25.66
C ARG A 107 -11.90 -33.80 24.67
N VAL A 108 -12.72 -33.05 23.93
CA VAL A 108 -12.34 -32.19 22.80
C VAL A 108 -12.37 -30.68 23.13
N ALA A 109 -12.98 -30.25 24.24
CA ALA A 109 -13.19 -28.81 24.53
C ALA A 109 -11.89 -27.97 24.59
N ARG A 110 -10.78 -28.54 25.08
CA ARG A 110 -9.48 -27.85 25.07
C ARG A 110 -8.92 -27.73 23.64
N ALA A 111 -8.99 -28.80 22.86
CA ALA A 111 -8.56 -28.80 21.47
C ALA A 111 -9.38 -27.82 20.63
N GLU A 112 -10.69 -27.78 20.85
CA GLU A 112 -11.61 -26.82 20.24
C GLU A 112 -11.24 -25.37 20.58
N SER A 113 -11.02 -25.07 21.86
CA SER A 113 -10.64 -23.72 22.30
C SER A 113 -9.31 -23.26 21.67
N ILE A 114 -8.31 -24.13 21.62
CA ILE A 114 -7.01 -23.85 20.99
C ILE A 114 -7.18 -23.64 19.47
N TYR A 115 -7.99 -24.48 18.82
CA TYR A 115 -8.28 -24.33 17.39
C TYR A 115 -9.00 -23.02 17.09
N MET A 116 -10.06 -22.71 17.84
CA MET A 116 -10.81 -21.45 17.68
C MET A 116 -9.96 -20.22 17.97
N GLN A 117 -8.99 -20.30 18.88
CA GLN A 117 -8.00 -19.24 19.07
C GLN A 117 -7.15 -19.04 17.81
N SER A 118 -6.71 -20.11 17.15
CA SER A 118 -5.99 -20.04 15.87
C SER A 118 -6.84 -19.41 14.77
N VAL A 119 -8.10 -19.82 14.65
CA VAL A 119 -9.07 -19.25 13.68
C VAL A 119 -9.25 -17.75 13.92
N ASN A 120 -9.45 -17.33 15.17
CA ASN A 120 -9.59 -15.91 15.51
C ASN A 120 -8.30 -15.11 15.23
N ARG A 121 -7.13 -15.71 15.45
CA ARG A 121 -5.85 -15.08 15.09
C ARG A 121 -5.73 -14.91 13.58
N ALA A 122 -6.12 -15.92 12.81
CA ALA A 122 -6.14 -15.86 11.36
C ALA A 122 -7.14 -14.80 10.83
N ALA A 123 -8.30 -14.65 11.49
CA ALA A 123 -9.24 -13.55 11.26
C ALA A 123 -8.57 -12.19 11.40
N GLN A 124 -7.86 -12.00 12.51
CA GLN A 124 -7.18 -10.75 12.81
C GLN A 124 -6.09 -10.43 11.78
N VAL A 125 -5.30 -11.42 11.36
CA VAL A 125 -4.27 -11.23 10.32
C VAL A 125 -4.93 -10.84 8.99
N ALA A 126 -6.03 -11.46 8.60
CA ALA A 126 -6.77 -11.11 7.40
C ALA A 126 -7.31 -9.66 7.41
N VAL A 127 -7.89 -9.23 8.54
CA VAL A 127 -8.38 -7.85 8.70
C VAL A 127 -7.23 -6.84 8.68
N ASN A 128 -6.13 -7.14 9.38
CA ASN A 128 -4.94 -6.28 9.39
C ASN A 128 -4.36 -6.14 7.97
N ALA A 129 -4.20 -7.25 7.25
CA ALA A 129 -3.71 -7.23 5.88
C ALA A 129 -4.55 -6.34 4.97
N GLN A 130 -5.89 -6.47 5.04
CA GLN A 130 -6.79 -5.60 4.27
C GLN A 130 -6.63 -4.11 4.65
N SER A 131 -6.54 -3.81 5.95
CA SER A 131 -6.36 -2.43 6.42
C SER A 131 -5.05 -1.82 5.93
N GLU A 132 -3.95 -2.56 6.04
CA GLU A 132 -2.62 -2.12 5.60
C GLU A 132 -2.58 -1.86 4.08
N ILE A 133 -3.18 -2.74 3.27
CA ILE A 133 -3.26 -2.55 1.81
C ILE A 133 -4.04 -1.27 1.48
N ARG A 134 -5.16 -1.03 2.16
CA ARG A 134 -5.97 0.17 1.96
C ARG A 134 -5.22 1.44 2.34
N GLU A 135 -4.48 1.41 3.45
CA GLU A 135 -3.66 2.53 3.90
C GLU A 135 -2.54 2.84 2.90
N ALA A 136 -1.79 1.82 2.48
CA ALA A 136 -0.73 1.95 1.49
C ALA A 136 -1.27 2.46 0.15
N TYR A 137 -2.41 1.94 -0.30
CA TYR A 137 -3.07 2.39 -1.53
C TYR A 137 -3.56 3.84 -1.44
N ASN A 138 -4.12 4.26 -0.32
CA ASN A 138 -4.54 5.65 -0.12
C ASN A 138 -3.36 6.61 -0.19
N THR A 139 -2.22 6.24 0.39
CA THR A 139 -0.96 7.01 0.30
C THR A 139 -0.47 7.08 -1.15
N TYR A 140 -0.42 5.94 -1.84
CA TYR A 140 -0.08 5.85 -3.26
C TYR A 140 -0.97 6.75 -4.13
N ARG A 141 -2.30 6.68 -3.94
CA ARG A 141 -3.30 7.49 -4.67
C ARG A 141 -3.12 8.98 -4.40
N THR A 142 -2.94 9.34 -3.14
CA THR A 142 -2.78 10.75 -2.72
C THR A 142 -1.53 11.35 -3.33
N ASN A 143 -0.40 10.65 -3.25
CA ASN A 143 0.87 11.11 -3.83
C ASN A 143 0.78 11.21 -5.36
N TYR A 144 0.05 10.30 -6.01
CA TYR A 144 -0.23 10.40 -7.44
C TYR A 144 -0.99 11.68 -7.79
N ASP A 145 -2.10 11.95 -7.09
CA ASP A 145 -2.95 13.11 -7.37
C ASP A 145 -2.21 14.43 -7.10
N ILE A 146 -1.43 14.51 -6.01
CA ILE A 146 -0.55 15.66 -5.71
C ILE A 146 0.50 15.86 -6.81
N THR A 147 1.21 14.80 -7.18
CA THR A 147 2.29 14.87 -8.18
C THR A 147 1.74 15.26 -9.55
N LYS A 148 0.58 14.71 -9.93
CA LYS A 148 -0.13 15.06 -11.16
C LYS A 148 -0.51 16.55 -11.18
N HIS A 149 -1.08 17.07 -10.09
CA HIS A 149 -1.46 18.48 -10.00
C HIS A 149 -0.24 19.41 -10.11
N ILE A 150 0.88 19.07 -9.45
CA ILE A 150 2.12 19.84 -9.57
C ILE A 150 2.64 19.84 -11.02
N ARG A 151 2.65 18.67 -11.67
CA ARG A 151 3.13 18.48 -13.06
C ARG A 151 2.28 19.23 -14.08
N ASP A 152 0.96 19.10 -13.97
CA ASP A 152 0.02 19.52 -15.01
C ASP A 152 -0.42 20.99 -14.83
N GLU A 153 -0.41 21.51 -13.60
CA GLU A 153 -0.91 22.85 -13.30
C GLU A 153 0.18 23.79 -12.79
N ILE A 154 0.89 23.43 -11.72
CA ILE A 154 1.79 24.36 -11.02
C ILE A 154 3.05 24.66 -11.84
N VAL A 155 3.73 23.64 -12.35
CA VAL A 155 4.97 23.82 -13.14
C VAL A 155 4.69 24.62 -14.43
N PRO A 156 3.67 24.29 -15.24
CA PRO A 156 3.34 25.06 -16.44
C PRO A 156 2.90 26.50 -16.12
N LEU A 157 2.13 26.70 -15.03
CA LEU A 157 1.71 28.03 -14.61
C LEU A 157 2.90 28.94 -14.27
N ARG A 158 3.86 28.43 -13.47
CA ARG A 158 5.08 29.16 -13.12
C ARG A 158 5.91 29.49 -14.36
N LYS A 159 5.99 28.58 -15.32
CA LYS A 159 6.66 28.82 -16.60
C LYS A 159 5.98 29.94 -17.40
N LYS A 160 4.65 29.96 -17.47
CA LYS A 160 3.90 31.03 -18.16
C LYS A 160 4.10 32.40 -17.49
N ILE A 161 4.06 32.46 -16.16
CA ILE A 161 4.30 33.71 -15.41
C ILE A 161 5.70 34.25 -15.72
N LEU A 162 6.73 33.41 -15.69
CA LEU A 162 8.10 33.81 -16.02
C LEU A 162 8.21 34.35 -17.45
N GLN A 163 7.59 33.69 -18.41
CA GLN A 163 7.58 34.13 -19.82
C GLN A 163 6.88 35.49 -19.98
N GLU A 164 5.75 35.70 -19.32
CA GLU A 164 5.02 36.97 -19.36
C GLU A 164 5.83 38.10 -18.70
N ASN A 165 6.45 37.84 -17.55
CA ASN A 165 7.27 38.85 -16.87
C ASN A 165 8.55 39.18 -17.64
N GLN A 166 9.10 38.23 -18.41
CA GLN A 166 10.17 38.51 -19.36
C GLN A 166 9.72 39.48 -20.47
N LEU A 167 8.52 39.30 -21.02
CA LEU A 167 7.97 40.22 -22.02
C LEU A 167 7.74 41.63 -21.44
N ARG A 168 7.21 41.70 -20.22
CA ARG A 168 7.03 42.97 -19.50
C ARG A 168 8.36 43.65 -19.21
N TYR A 169 9.40 42.89 -18.88
CA TYR A 169 10.73 43.44 -18.63
C TYR A 169 11.30 44.05 -19.92
N ASN A 170 11.18 43.34 -21.05
CA ASN A 170 11.58 43.86 -22.36
C ASN A 170 10.81 45.14 -22.74
N GLY A 171 9.55 45.25 -22.30
CA GLY A 171 8.73 46.46 -22.45
C GLY A 171 8.99 47.56 -21.42
N MET A 172 9.99 47.41 -20.54
CA MET A 172 10.30 48.32 -19.43
C MET A 172 9.15 48.51 -18.43
N LEU A 173 8.25 47.52 -18.30
CA LEU A 173 7.06 47.56 -17.43
C LEU A 173 7.26 46.86 -16.07
N THR A 174 8.38 46.19 -15.86
CA THR A 174 8.74 45.51 -14.60
C THR A 174 10.24 45.63 -14.32
N SER A 175 10.61 45.44 -13.06
CA SER A 175 11.98 45.48 -12.58
C SER A 175 12.70 44.14 -12.80
N PRO A 176 14.03 44.13 -13.08
CA PRO A 176 14.83 42.90 -13.11
C PRO A 176 14.70 42.03 -11.85
N PHE A 177 14.47 42.66 -10.68
CA PHE A 177 14.34 41.92 -9.42
C PHE A 177 13.08 41.05 -9.37
N GLU A 178 11.99 41.48 -9.99
CA GLU A 178 10.76 40.66 -10.11
C GLU A 178 11.03 39.44 -10.98
N LEU A 179 11.73 39.63 -12.12
CA LEU A 179 12.12 38.54 -13.02
C LEU A 179 12.97 37.47 -12.30
N PHE A 180 13.92 37.89 -11.46
CA PHE A 180 14.71 36.95 -10.65
C PHE A 180 13.88 36.24 -9.59
N GLY A 181 12.90 36.92 -9.00
CA GLY A 181 11.93 36.33 -8.09
C GLY A 181 11.13 35.21 -8.75
N ASP A 182 10.61 35.45 -9.96
CA ASP A 182 9.86 34.44 -10.71
C ASP A 182 10.71 33.28 -11.22
N ALA A 183 11.94 33.56 -11.64
CA ALA A 183 12.89 32.52 -12.02
C ALA A 183 13.16 31.58 -10.83
N ARG A 184 13.37 32.13 -9.62
CA ARG A 184 13.52 31.33 -8.41
C ARG A 184 12.26 30.54 -8.07
N ALA A 185 11.08 31.14 -8.24
CA ALA A 185 9.80 30.46 -8.02
C ALA A 185 9.59 29.30 -9.00
N GLN A 186 10.01 29.44 -10.26
CA GLN A 186 9.97 28.40 -11.28
C GLN A 186 10.94 27.26 -10.96
N VAL A 187 12.17 27.56 -10.53
CA VAL A 187 13.12 26.52 -10.09
C VAL A 187 12.57 25.78 -8.88
N THR A 188 11.95 26.50 -7.94
CA THR A 188 11.33 25.89 -6.76
C THR A 188 10.19 24.96 -7.13
N SER A 189 9.34 25.32 -8.10
CA SER A 189 8.24 24.45 -8.52
C SER A 189 8.73 23.17 -9.21
N VAL A 190 9.81 23.24 -10.00
CA VAL A 190 10.44 22.05 -10.57
C VAL A 190 11.04 21.16 -9.48
N LYS A 191 11.70 21.75 -8.47
CA LYS A 191 12.19 20.97 -7.33
C LYS A 191 11.06 20.27 -6.58
N SER A 192 9.97 20.99 -6.29
CA SER A 192 8.78 20.41 -5.66
C SER A 192 8.17 19.26 -6.48
N TYR A 193 8.21 19.35 -7.81
CA TYR A 193 7.79 18.26 -8.68
C TYR A 193 8.70 17.02 -8.56
N ILE A 194 10.02 17.21 -8.51
CA ILE A 194 10.97 16.10 -8.34
C ILE A 194 10.76 15.42 -6.97
N ASP A 195 10.58 16.24 -5.91
CA ASP A 195 10.33 15.72 -4.57
C ASP A 195 9.02 14.95 -4.48
N SER A 196 7.93 15.44 -5.10
CA SER A 196 6.64 14.72 -5.11
C SER A 196 6.69 13.45 -5.97
N LEU A 197 7.41 13.48 -7.10
CA LEU A 197 7.65 12.29 -7.92
C LEU A 197 8.40 11.20 -7.14
N ARG A 198 9.41 11.58 -6.34
CA ARG A 198 10.08 10.65 -5.43
C ARG A 198 9.09 10.06 -4.42
N GLU A 199 8.27 10.89 -3.78
CA GLU A 199 7.28 10.44 -2.79
C GLU A 199 6.23 9.48 -3.40
N PHE A 200 5.85 9.70 -4.65
CA PHE A 200 5.00 8.77 -5.39
C PHE A 200 5.68 7.40 -5.57
N TRP A 201 6.92 7.36 -6.05
CA TRP A 201 7.63 6.10 -6.27
C TRP A 201 7.95 5.35 -4.98
N VAL A 202 8.20 6.07 -3.88
CA VAL A 202 8.32 5.47 -2.56
C VAL A 202 6.99 4.84 -2.15
N ALA A 203 5.87 5.55 -2.29
CA ALA A 203 4.55 5.01 -1.95
C ALA A 203 4.13 3.81 -2.82
N ASP A 204 4.50 3.81 -4.11
CA ASP A 204 4.32 2.65 -4.98
C ASP A 204 5.12 1.44 -4.46
N SER A 205 6.41 1.63 -4.14
CA SER A 205 7.23 0.55 -3.58
C SER A 205 6.70 0.02 -2.25
N THR A 206 6.21 0.90 -1.37
CA THR A 206 5.57 0.51 -0.11
C THR A 206 4.32 -0.31 -0.37
N LEU A 207 3.44 0.12 -1.29
CA LEU A 207 2.26 -0.64 -1.67
C LEU A 207 2.65 -2.03 -2.17
N GLN A 208 3.62 -2.15 -3.09
CA GLN A 208 4.09 -3.44 -3.59
C GLN A 208 4.62 -4.34 -2.47
N MET A 209 5.38 -3.79 -1.52
CA MET A 209 5.87 -4.53 -0.36
C MET A 209 4.73 -5.06 0.50
N THR A 210 3.68 -4.26 0.76
CA THR A 210 2.50 -4.66 1.54
C THR A 210 1.70 -5.80 0.87
N LEU A 211 1.81 -5.99 -0.45
CA LEU A 211 1.19 -7.13 -1.15
C LEU A 211 1.91 -8.44 -0.86
N ILE A 212 3.22 -8.40 -0.59
CA ILE A 212 4.04 -9.59 -0.35
C ILE A 212 3.95 -10.02 1.11
N GLY A 213 3.96 -9.08 2.05
CA GLY A 213 3.92 -9.39 3.48
C GLY A 213 3.83 -8.13 4.34
N ASN A 214 3.71 -8.33 5.65
CA ASN A 214 3.81 -7.21 6.58
C ASN A 214 5.27 -6.76 6.75
N GLU A 215 5.45 -5.51 7.15
CA GLU A 215 6.77 -4.89 7.37
C GLU A 215 7.60 -5.67 8.41
N ASN A 216 6.94 -6.15 9.47
CA ASN A 216 7.59 -6.90 10.56
C ASN A 216 8.14 -8.28 10.15
N MET A 217 7.62 -8.93 9.09
CA MET A 217 8.18 -10.19 8.58
C MET A 217 9.36 -9.95 7.63
N MET A 218 9.42 -8.77 7.01
CA MET A 218 10.46 -8.37 6.07
C MET A 218 11.68 -7.80 6.80
N GLU A 219 11.47 -7.14 7.93
CA GLU A 219 12.51 -6.77 8.89
C GLU A 219 12.89 -7.99 9.75
N GLY A 220 13.57 -8.97 9.14
CA GLY A 220 14.15 -10.07 9.89
C GLY A 220 15.07 -9.55 11.00
N ASN A 221 14.79 -9.94 12.25
CA ASN A 221 15.72 -9.82 13.38
C ASN A 221 17.08 -10.46 13.06
#